data_AF-A0A357WUT2-F1
#
_entry.id   AF-A0A357WUT2-F1
#
_cell.length_a   1.000
_cell.length_b   1.000
_cell.length_c   1.000
_cell.angle_alpha   90.00
_cell.angle_beta   90.00
_cell.angle_gamma   90.00
#
_symmetry.space_group_name_H-M   'P 1'
#
loop_
_entity.id
_entity.type
_entity.pdbx_description
1 polymer ?
#
loop_
_entity_poly.entity_id
_entity_poly.type
_entity_poly.pdbx_seq_one_letter_code
_entity_poly.pdbx_strand_id
1 'polypeptide(L)'
;LGYDYDGVIGEGACWGKNMMIFSKIGVKSKYVAARIFIREDGIVLRLFFNDINKHRVYIENAPAHIKEVFTNNHGNCSCSPKKENCRMRKVYTVDGKQIEKCSGVVFEFWQPSLEKLPDYIHLLAEFYPVKKSEK
;
A
#
# COMPACT_ATOMS: atom_id res chain seq x y z
N LEU A 1 -16.39 1.37 -3.54
CA LEU A 1 -15.10 1.87 -3.01
C LEU A 1 -14.95 3.39 -3.12
N GLY A 2 -15.47 4.06 -4.16
CA GLY A 2 -15.35 5.53 -4.29
C GLY A 2 -13.95 5.99 -4.71
N TYR A 3 -13.19 5.09 -5.34
CA TYR A 3 -11.89 5.32 -5.94
C TYR A 3 -11.98 4.97 -7.43
N ASP A 4 -11.31 5.73 -8.27
CA ASP A 4 -11.22 5.51 -9.71
C ASP A 4 -9.86 5.96 -10.24
N TYR A 5 -9.53 5.52 -11.45
CA TYR A 5 -8.32 5.88 -12.18
C TYR A 5 -8.54 7.00 -13.21
N ASP A 6 -9.72 7.62 -13.21
CA ASP A 6 -10.07 8.81 -14.02
C ASP A 6 -9.97 8.56 -15.54
N GLY A 7 -9.98 7.29 -15.97
CA GLY A 7 -9.86 6.90 -17.38
C GLY A 7 -8.46 7.09 -17.98
N VAL A 8 -7.46 7.56 -17.22
CA VAL A 8 -6.14 7.93 -17.74
C VAL A 8 -5.10 6.84 -17.42
N ILE A 9 -4.41 6.37 -18.46
CA ILE A 9 -3.21 5.55 -18.34
C ILE A 9 -2.01 6.49 -18.54
N GLY A 10 -1.23 6.68 -17.48
CA GLY A 10 -0.04 7.52 -17.51
C GLY A 10 1.23 6.73 -17.83
N GLU A 11 2.32 7.45 -18.05
CA GLU A 11 3.66 6.86 -18.17
C GLU A 11 4.22 6.55 -16.78
N GLY A 12 4.76 5.35 -16.60
CA GLY A 12 5.17 4.83 -15.30
C GLY A 12 6.55 5.27 -14.80
N ALA A 13 7.16 6.31 -15.38
CA ALA A 13 8.44 6.93 -15.03
C ALA A 13 9.37 6.06 -14.15
N CYS A 14 10.30 5.33 -14.80
CA CYS A 14 11.25 4.37 -14.21
C CYS A 14 10.67 3.05 -13.67
N TRP A 15 9.35 2.87 -13.61
CA TRP A 15 8.72 1.65 -13.08
C TRP A 15 7.91 0.86 -14.12
N GLY A 16 7.78 1.34 -15.35
CA GLY A 16 7.06 0.66 -16.42
C GLY A 16 6.58 1.61 -17.51
N LYS A 17 6.12 1.03 -18.63
CA LYS A 17 5.59 1.80 -19.76
C LYS A 17 4.24 2.41 -19.45
N ASN A 18 3.39 1.70 -18.71
CA ASN A 18 2.04 2.13 -18.38
C ASN A 18 1.82 2.12 -16.85
N MET A 19 1.10 3.13 -16.36
CA MET A 19 0.74 3.28 -14.96
C MET A 19 -0.73 3.71 -14.82
N MET A 20 -1.44 3.05 -13.91
CA MET A 20 -2.77 3.45 -13.46
C MET A 20 -2.71 3.96 -12.02
N ILE A 21 -3.34 5.09 -11.72
CA ILE A 21 -3.38 5.68 -10.37
C ILE A 21 -4.81 5.67 -9.87
N PHE A 22 -5.09 4.88 -8.84
CA PHE A 22 -6.40 4.87 -8.18
C PHE A 22 -6.43 5.90 -7.06
N SER A 23 -7.30 6.88 -7.19
CA SER A 23 -7.47 7.95 -6.21
C SER A 23 -8.93 8.13 -5.82
N LYS A 24 -9.16 8.69 -4.64
CA LYS A 24 -10.51 8.91 -4.13
C LYS A 24 -11.23 9.95 -5.00
N ILE A 25 -12.46 9.64 -5.39
CA ILE A 25 -13.30 10.50 -6.22
C ILE A 25 -13.98 11.55 -5.34
N GLY A 26 -14.20 12.76 -5.88
CA GLY A 26 -15.01 13.80 -5.23
C GLY A 26 -14.32 14.54 -4.07
N VAL A 27 -12.99 14.49 -3.98
CA VAL A 27 -12.21 15.21 -2.96
C VAL A 27 -11.24 16.20 -3.62
N LYS A 28 -11.05 17.38 -3.01
CA LYS A 28 -10.14 18.43 -3.52
C LYS A 28 -8.68 17.99 -3.53
N SER A 29 -8.28 17.16 -2.57
CA SER A 29 -6.92 16.61 -2.49
C SER A 29 -6.90 15.17 -3.02
N LYS A 30 -6.01 14.87 -3.98
CA LYS A 30 -5.87 13.52 -4.54
C LYS A 30 -5.28 12.56 -3.50
N TYR A 31 -6.15 11.83 -2.82
CA TYR A 31 -5.76 10.71 -1.96
C TYR A 31 -5.56 9.45 -2.81
N VAL A 32 -4.31 9.14 -3.14
CA VAL A 32 -3.94 7.94 -3.89
C VAL A 32 -3.99 6.72 -2.97
N ALA A 33 -4.75 5.70 -3.36
CA ALA A 33 -4.82 4.42 -2.64
C ALA A 33 -3.90 3.37 -3.25
N ALA A 34 -3.83 3.33 -4.59
CA ALA A 34 -3.04 2.36 -5.31
C ALA A 34 -2.41 2.96 -6.58
N ARG A 35 -1.25 2.42 -6.96
CA ARG A 35 -0.66 2.58 -8.29
C ARG A 35 -0.37 1.21 -8.86
N ILE A 36 -0.81 0.97 -10.09
CA ILE A 36 -0.55 -0.28 -10.82
C ILE A 36 0.40 0.04 -11.95
N PHE A 37 1.56 -0.61 -11.97
CA PHE A 37 2.54 -0.50 -13.04
C PHE A 37 2.45 -1.75 -13.90
N ILE A 38 2.29 -1.56 -15.20
CA ILE A 38 2.30 -2.62 -16.21
C ILE A 38 3.63 -2.53 -16.93
N ARG A 39 4.44 -3.57 -16.76
CA ARG A 39 5.81 -3.70 -17.27
C ARG A 39 5.87 -4.85 -18.28
N GLU A 40 6.98 -4.95 -18.99
CA GLU A 40 7.22 -6.06 -19.93
C GLU A 40 7.37 -7.41 -19.21
N ASP A 41 7.90 -7.39 -17.98
CA ASP A 41 8.18 -8.54 -17.11
C ASP A 41 7.07 -8.81 -16.06
N GLY A 42 5.95 -8.08 -16.12
CA GLY A 42 4.78 -8.32 -15.28
C GLY A 42 4.12 -7.07 -14.72
N ILE A 43 3.36 -7.25 -13.63
CA ILE A 43 2.61 -6.18 -12.96
C ILE A 43 3.24 -5.91 -11.60
N VAL A 44 3.28 -4.64 -11.19
CA VAL A 44 3.62 -4.24 -9.81
C VAL A 44 2.48 -3.42 -9.24
N LEU A 45 1.93 -3.88 -8.12
CA LEU A 45 0.89 -3.17 -7.38
C LEU A 45 1.51 -2.47 -6.17
N ARG A 46 1.46 -1.14 -6.14
CA ARG A 46 1.95 -0.32 -5.03
C ARG A 46 0.77 0.27 -4.27
N LEU A 47 0.66 -0.06 -2.99
CA LEU A 47 -0.44 0.36 -2.11
C LEU A 47 0.04 1.38 -1.07
N PHE A 48 -0.78 2.39 -0.83
CA PHE A 48 -0.44 3.57 -0.02
C PHE A 48 -1.15 3.51 1.34
N PHE A 49 -0.81 2.51 2.14
CA PHE A 49 -1.41 2.31 3.46
C PHE A 49 -0.82 3.24 4.53
N ASN A 50 -1.72 3.68 5.41
CA ASN A 50 -1.42 4.47 6.61
C ASN A 50 -2.06 3.79 7.82
N ASP A 51 -1.70 4.22 9.03
CA ASP A 51 -2.27 3.74 10.29
C ASP A 51 -2.29 2.20 10.46
N ILE A 52 -1.18 1.55 10.09
CA ILE A 52 -1.04 0.08 10.07
C ILE A 52 -1.47 -0.59 11.39
N ASN A 53 -1.17 0.03 12.54
CA ASN A 53 -1.55 -0.49 13.86
C ASN A 53 -3.07 -0.66 14.02
N LYS A 54 -3.88 0.17 13.37
CA LYS A 54 -5.35 0.06 13.41
C LYS A 54 -5.83 -1.24 12.77
N HIS A 55 -5.11 -1.70 11.76
CA HIS A 55 -5.43 -2.88 10.95
C HIS A 55 -4.58 -4.10 11.37
N ARG A 56 -3.88 -4.03 12.51
CA ARG A 56 -2.95 -5.06 12.98
C ARG A 56 -3.59 -6.44 13.00
N VAL A 57 -4.77 -6.57 13.61
CA VAL A 57 -5.46 -7.85 13.77
C VAL A 57 -5.76 -8.49 12.41
N TYR A 58 -6.14 -7.69 11.41
CA TYR A 58 -6.36 -8.19 10.05
C TYR A 58 -5.03 -8.69 9.44
N ILE A 59 -3.97 -7.88 9.51
CA ILE A 59 -2.65 -8.22 8.95
C ILE A 59 -2.07 -9.49 9.60
N GLU A 60 -2.22 -9.64 10.92
CA GLU A 60 -1.77 -10.80 11.68
C GLU A 60 -2.50 -12.10 11.28
N ASN A 61 -3.72 -12.00 10.78
CA ASN A 61 -4.51 -13.15 10.31
C ASN A 61 -4.50 -13.31 8.77
N ALA A 62 -3.86 -12.39 8.04
CA ALA A 62 -3.85 -12.40 6.58
C ALA A 62 -2.93 -13.52 6.02
N PRO A 63 -3.17 -13.97 4.78
CA PRO A 63 -2.28 -14.91 4.09
C PRO A 63 -0.83 -14.41 4.05
N ALA A 64 0.13 -15.34 4.00
CA ALA A 64 1.56 -15.04 4.06
C ALA A 64 2.00 -13.96 3.05
N HIS A 65 1.51 -14.02 1.81
CA HIS A 65 1.86 -13.06 0.77
C HIS A 65 1.34 -11.63 1.01
N ILE A 66 0.32 -11.45 1.86
CA ILE A 66 -0.14 -10.13 2.32
C ILE A 66 0.72 -9.70 3.50
N LYS A 67 0.83 -10.57 4.52
CA LYS A 67 1.56 -10.28 5.75
C LYS A 67 3.03 -9.93 5.49
N GLU A 68 3.70 -10.66 4.60
CA GLU A 68 5.12 -10.48 4.28
C GLU A 68 5.44 -9.07 3.79
N VAL A 69 4.53 -8.41 3.06
CA VAL A 69 4.75 -7.04 2.56
C VAL A 69 4.85 -6.03 3.71
N PHE A 70 4.24 -6.32 4.86
CA PHE A 70 4.36 -5.51 6.07
C PHE A 70 5.57 -5.91 6.93
N THR A 71 5.98 -7.17 6.93
CA THR A 71 7.00 -7.69 7.87
C THR A 71 8.39 -7.90 7.27
N ASN A 72 8.53 -7.85 5.93
CA ASN A 72 9.81 -8.01 5.24
C ASN A 72 10.79 -6.86 5.56
N ASN A 73 11.97 -6.88 4.93
CA ASN A 73 12.97 -5.82 5.11
C ASN A 73 12.86 -4.65 4.12
N HIS A 74 11.93 -4.70 3.17
CA HIS A 74 11.80 -3.69 2.13
C HIS A 74 11.42 -2.33 2.70
N GLY A 75 12.20 -1.30 2.40
CA GLY A 75 11.97 0.04 2.92
C GLY A 75 12.18 0.19 4.43
N ASN A 76 12.89 -0.74 5.07
CA ASN A 76 13.40 -0.53 6.42
C ASN A 76 14.25 0.74 6.45
N CYS A 77 14.04 1.57 7.47
CA CYS A 77 14.67 2.87 7.49
C CYS A 77 16.12 2.81 7.98
N SER A 78 17.06 3.23 7.15
CA SER A 78 18.48 3.38 7.50
C SER A 78 18.81 4.86 7.76
N CYS A 79 18.23 5.44 8.81
CA CYS A 79 18.59 6.80 9.19
C CYS A 79 20.06 6.83 9.66
N SER A 80 20.94 7.51 8.92
CA SER A 80 22.32 7.80 9.32
C SER A 80 22.55 9.31 9.40
N PRO A 81 23.05 9.85 10.54
CA PRO A 81 23.19 9.16 11.82
C PRO A 81 21.82 8.74 12.38
N LYS A 82 21.78 7.69 13.22
CA LYS A 82 20.60 7.25 13.97
C LYS A 82 20.20 8.34 14.97
N LYS A 83 19.65 9.44 14.49
CA LYS A 83 19.05 10.47 15.33
C LYS A 83 17.80 9.86 15.95
N GLU A 84 17.66 9.97 17.26
CA GLU A 84 16.47 9.53 18.01
C GLU A 84 15.18 10.12 17.43
N ASN A 85 15.28 11.27 16.74
CA ASN A 85 14.21 12.00 16.09
C ASN A 85 14.22 11.88 14.56
N CYS A 86 14.41 10.68 14.00
CA CYS A 86 14.18 10.48 12.56
C CYS A 86 12.70 10.73 12.23
N ARG A 87 12.35 11.96 11.83
CA ARG A 87 10.96 12.41 11.57
C ARG A 87 10.28 11.68 10.40
N MET A 88 11.02 10.86 9.68
CA MET A 88 10.60 10.22 8.43
C MET A 88 10.41 8.70 8.58
N ARG A 89 9.89 8.22 9.72
CA ARG A 89 9.63 6.78 9.94
C ARG A 89 8.17 6.47 10.27
N LYS A 90 7.70 5.34 9.77
CA LYS A 90 6.45 4.66 10.15
C LYS A 90 6.84 3.53 11.08
N VAL A 91 6.33 3.56 12.31
CA VAL A 91 6.55 2.52 13.31
C VAL A 91 5.22 1.85 13.61
N TYR A 92 5.18 0.53 13.51
CA TYR A 92 4.00 -0.28 13.80
C TYR A 92 4.39 -1.65 14.36
N THR A 93 3.42 -2.39 14.89
CA THR A 93 3.64 -3.70 15.49
C THR A 93 2.77 -4.74 14.80
N VAL A 94 3.39 -5.85 14.38
CA VAL A 94 2.71 -7.04 13.81
C VAL A 94 3.35 -8.28 14.42
N ASP A 95 2.53 -9.23 14.87
CA ASP A 95 2.95 -10.47 15.55
C ASP A 95 3.89 -10.17 16.74
N GLY A 96 3.60 -9.10 17.49
CA GLY A 96 4.39 -8.64 18.63
C GLY A 96 5.76 -8.02 18.29
N LYS A 97 6.16 -7.96 17.01
CA LYS A 97 7.42 -7.37 16.56
C LYS A 97 7.23 -5.92 16.16
N GLN A 98 8.09 -5.04 16.67
CA GLN A 98 8.13 -3.64 16.21
C GLN A 98 8.84 -3.57 14.85
N ILE A 99 8.17 -2.95 13.88
CA ILE A 99 8.62 -2.78 12.51
C ILE A 99 8.79 -1.29 12.24
N GLU A 100 9.92 -0.92 11.63
CA GLU A 100 10.23 0.45 11.27
C GLU A 100 10.48 0.56 9.75
N LYS A 101 9.63 1.33 9.06
CA LYS A 101 9.75 1.63 7.63
C LYS A 101 9.97 3.13 7.42
N CYS A 102 10.67 3.56 6.37
CA CYS A 102 10.70 4.99 6.06
C CYS A 102 9.30 5.50 5.62
N SER A 103 9.00 6.76 5.91
CA SER A 103 7.70 7.41 5.66
C SER A 103 7.30 7.42 4.18
N GLY A 104 8.27 7.57 3.28
CA GLY A 104 8.05 7.54 1.83
C GLY A 104 7.88 6.14 1.24
N VAL A 105 8.02 5.08 2.05
CA VAL A 105 7.88 3.70 1.58
C VAL A 105 6.41 3.36 1.41
N VAL A 106 6.14 2.66 0.31
CA VAL A 106 4.85 2.10 -0.06
C VAL A 106 4.94 0.57 -0.03
N PHE A 107 3.78 -0.07 0.05
CA PHE A 107 3.70 -1.53 0.14
C PHE A 107 3.58 -2.10 -1.26
N GLU A 108 4.55 -2.91 -1.66
CA GLU A 108 4.74 -3.33 -3.06
C GLU A 108 4.49 -4.83 -3.21
N PHE A 109 3.56 -5.17 -4.10
CA PHE A 109 3.24 -6.53 -4.50
C PHE A 109 3.77 -6.75 -5.91
N TRP A 110 4.81 -7.57 -6.01
CA TRP A 110 5.47 -7.91 -7.25
C TRP A 110 4.80 -9.13 -7.87
N GLN A 111 4.47 -9.03 -9.17
CA GLN A 111 3.80 -10.09 -9.93
C GLN A 111 2.52 -10.61 -9.23
N PRO A 112 1.55 -9.72 -8.92
CA PRO A 112 0.29 -10.16 -8.34
C PRO A 112 -0.43 -11.11 -9.30
N SER A 113 -1.03 -12.17 -8.77
CA SER A 113 -1.77 -13.15 -9.56
C SER A 113 -3.28 -12.92 -9.45
N LEU A 114 -4.02 -13.31 -10.50
CA LEU A 114 -5.49 -13.27 -10.50
C LEU A 114 -6.09 -14.21 -9.44
N GLU A 115 -5.41 -15.31 -9.11
CA GLU A 115 -5.82 -16.23 -8.04
C GLU A 115 -5.84 -15.56 -6.66
N LYS A 116 -4.93 -14.60 -6.43
CA LYS A 116 -4.83 -13.82 -5.17
C LYS A 116 -5.63 -12.51 -5.21
N LEU A 117 -6.34 -12.25 -6.31
CA LEU A 117 -7.16 -11.05 -6.46
C LEU A 117 -8.16 -10.84 -5.31
N PRO A 118 -8.84 -11.87 -4.79
CA PRO A 118 -9.74 -11.71 -3.64
C PRO A 118 -9.03 -11.15 -2.40
N ASP A 119 -7.79 -11.56 -2.14
CA ASP A 119 -7.01 -11.11 -0.98
C ASP A 119 -6.64 -9.63 -1.10
N TYR A 120 -6.26 -9.17 -2.29
CA TYR A 120 -5.99 -7.74 -2.53
C TYR A 120 -7.25 -6.88 -2.37
N ILE A 121 -8.41 -7.39 -2.82
CA ILE A 121 -9.70 -6.69 -2.67
C ILE A 121 -10.07 -6.57 -1.18
N HIS A 122 -9.96 -7.66 -0.41
CA HIS A 122 -10.23 -7.63 1.03
C HIS A 122 -9.28 -6.70 1.77
N LEU A 123 -8.00 -6.71 1.41
CA LEU A 123 -7.00 -5.79 1.97
C LEU A 123 -7.37 -4.32 1.71
N LEU A 124 -7.78 -3.99 0.47
CA LEU A 124 -8.24 -2.64 0.14
C LEU A 124 -9.52 -2.25 0.90
N ALA A 125 -10.45 -3.18 1.07
CA ALA A 125 -11.69 -2.95 1.80
C ALA A 125 -11.45 -2.68 3.29
N GLU A 126 -10.48 -3.37 3.90
CA GLU A 126 -10.06 -3.17 5.29
C GLU A 126 -9.48 -1.77 5.51
N PHE A 127 -8.56 -1.35 4.65
CA PHE A 127 -7.88 -0.05 4.79
C PHE A 127 -8.72 1.14 4.33
N TYR A 128 -9.62 0.93 3.37
CA TYR A 128 -10.46 1.97 2.80
C TYR A 128 -11.94 1.56 2.87
N PRO A 129 -12.50 1.41 4.09
CA PRO A 129 -13.90 1.03 4.24
C PRO A 129 -14.77 2.12 3.63
N VAL A 130 -15.76 1.70 2.84
CA VAL A 130 -16.78 2.61 2.34
C VAL A 130 -17.55 3.10 3.56
N LYS A 131 -17.44 4.40 3.88
CA LYS A 131 -18.36 5.01 4.85
C LYS A 131 -19.77 4.78 4.32
N LYS A 132 -20.58 3.96 5.01
CA LYS A 132 -22.02 3.94 4.76
C LYS A 132 -22.48 5.37 4.98
N SER A 133 -23.02 6.00 3.95
CA SER A 133 -23.87 7.16 4.14
C SER A 133 -25.01 6.68 5.03
N GLU A 134 -25.01 7.08 6.30
CA GLU A 134 -26.24 7.07 7.09
C GLU A 134 -27.25 7.89 6.29
N LYS A 135 -28.24 7.18 5.75
CA LYS A 135 -29.47 7.78 5.26
C LYS A 135 -30.46 7.76 6.40
#